data_AF-A0A3R9ULI3-F1
#
_entry.id   AF-A0A3R9ULI3-F1
#
_cell.length_a   1.000
_cell.length_b   1.000
_cell.length_c   1.000
_cell.angle_alpha   90.00
_cell.angle_beta   90.00
_cell.angle_gamma   90.00
#
_symmetry.space_group_name_H-M   'P 1'
#
loop_
_entity.id
_entity.type
_entity.pdbx_description
1 polymer ?
#
loop_
_entity_poly.entity_id
_entity_poly.type
_entity_poly.pdbx_seq_one_letter_code
_entity_poly.pdbx_strand_id
1 'polypeptide(L)'
;MRVKLRPSTVYGAHRDGVFVQTPRGAFTLRLPAPLAEPACAWIRALEEPRSTAELVAAAGNPKAAPFIERVVAQLRSQGALVDAYEVPPAVPAAAVAYVEGHSEDPAAALAALAAAEVTVDPGWPQAAVAEQALTARGVRCTVRPAR
;
A
#
# COMPACT_ATOMS: atom_id res chain seq x y z
N MET A 1 10.80 11.86 4.99
CA MET A 1 10.09 10.87 4.14
C MET A 1 8.79 10.50 4.81
N ARG A 2 7.67 10.49 4.08
CA ARG A 2 6.35 10.07 4.61
C ARG A 2 6.06 8.65 4.15
N VAL A 3 5.41 7.87 4.99
CA VAL A 3 5.02 6.49 4.74
C VAL A 3 3.56 6.31 5.10
N LYS A 4 2.89 5.35 4.47
CA LYS A 4 1.56 4.88 4.89
C LYS A 4 1.53 3.36 4.94
N LEU A 5 0.55 2.82 5.64
CA LEU A 5 0.22 1.39 5.62
C LEU A 5 -0.19 0.98 4.22
N ARG A 6 0.24 -0.22 3.83
CA ARG A 6 -0.26 -0.83 2.60
C ARG A 6 -1.76 -1.12 2.75
N PRO A 7 -2.54 -0.97 1.67
CA PRO A 7 -3.94 -1.35 1.65
C PRO A 7 -4.16 -2.79 2.09
N SER A 8 -5.34 -3.05 2.67
CA SER A 8 -5.71 -4.36 3.21
C SER A 8 -4.81 -4.87 4.34
N THR A 9 -4.01 -4.00 4.97
CA THR A 9 -3.30 -4.35 6.20
C THR A 9 -4.29 -4.42 7.35
N VAL A 10 -4.33 -5.57 8.02
CA VAL A 10 -5.11 -5.81 9.23
C VAL A 10 -4.15 -5.91 10.40
N TYR A 11 -4.47 -5.26 11.51
CA TYR A 11 -3.61 -5.28 12.70
C TYR A 11 -4.45 -5.27 13.99
N GLY A 12 -3.87 -5.76 15.07
CA GLY A 12 -4.52 -5.77 16.37
C GLY A 12 -3.60 -6.22 17.50
N ALA A 13 -3.94 -5.81 18.73
CA ALA A 13 -3.22 -6.24 19.91
C ALA A 13 -3.33 -7.78 20.08
N HIS A 14 -2.22 -8.39 20.48
CA HIS A 14 -2.06 -9.82 20.68
C HIS A 14 -1.24 -10.05 21.95
N ARG A 15 -1.31 -11.25 22.54
CA ARG A 15 -0.62 -11.56 23.82
C ARG A 15 0.89 -11.23 23.84
N ASP A 16 1.53 -11.28 22.66
CA ASP A 16 2.97 -11.11 22.46
C ASP A 16 3.33 -9.75 21.81
N GLY A 17 2.36 -8.84 21.63
CA GLY A 17 2.56 -7.53 21.02
C GLY A 17 1.43 -7.13 20.06
N VAL A 18 1.76 -6.77 18.82
CA VAL A 18 0.76 -6.43 17.78
C VAL A 18 0.89 -7.41 16.61
N PHE A 19 -0.18 -8.13 16.31
CA PHE A 19 -0.28 -8.94 15.10
C PHE A 19 -0.57 -8.02 13.90
N VAL A 20 0.13 -8.24 12.80
CA VAL A 20 -0.02 -7.50 11.55
C VAL A 20 -0.11 -8.50 10.40
N GLN A 21 -1.14 -8.37 9.57
CA GLN A 21 -1.36 -9.16 8.38
C GLN A 21 -1.50 -8.23 7.18
N THR A 22 -0.78 -8.55 6.12
CA THR A 22 -0.76 -7.84 4.84
C THR A 22 -1.04 -8.83 3.71
N PRO A 23 -1.32 -8.37 2.47
CA PRO A 23 -1.36 -9.24 1.30
C PRO A 23 -0.05 -10.03 1.07
N ARG A 24 1.08 -9.54 1.60
CA ARG A 24 2.41 -10.16 1.44
C ARG A 24 2.77 -11.15 2.55
N GLY A 25 1.93 -11.28 3.58
CA GLY A 25 2.17 -12.18 4.72
C GLY A 25 1.78 -11.58 6.06
N ALA A 26 2.05 -12.31 7.13
CA ALA A 26 1.72 -11.93 8.49
C ALA A 26 2.92 -12.03 9.44
N PHE A 27 2.97 -11.16 10.43
CA PHE A 27 4.01 -11.12 11.46
C PHE A 27 3.50 -10.51 12.76
N THR A 28 4.26 -10.70 13.84
CA THR A 28 3.98 -10.07 15.13
C THR A 28 5.09 -9.09 15.47
N LEU A 29 4.73 -7.82 15.68
CA LEU A 29 5.58 -6.84 16.32
C LEU A 29 5.71 -7.23 17.79
N ARG A 30 6.87 -7.77 18.17
CA ARG A 30 7.14 -8.16 19.57
C ARG A 30 7.45 -6.92 20.39
N LEU A 31 6.62 -6.68 21.39
CA LEU A 31 6.70 -5.52 22.28
C LEU A 31 6.06 -5.88 23.62
N PRO A 32 6.48 -5.23 24.72
CA PRO A 32 5.84 -5.39 26.02
C PRO A 32 4.33 -5.16 25.94
N ALA A 33 3.53 -6.01 26.61
CA ALA A 33 2.07 -5.95 26.55
C ALA A 33 1.46 -4.54 26.78
N PRO A 34 1.97 -3.71 27.71
CA PRO A 34 1.45 -2.34 27.90
C PRO A 34 1.64 -1.42 26.67
N LEU A 35 2.52 -1.77 25.75
CA LEU A 35 2.78 -1.00 24.53
C LEU A 35 1.94 -1.47 23.33
N ALA A 36 1.16 -2.55 23.45
CA ALA A 36 0.38 -3.08 22.33
C ALA A 36 -0.71 -2.11 21.85
N GLU A 37 -1.50 -1.57 22.77
CA GLU A 37 -2.53 -0.59 22.44
C GLU A 37 -1.94 0.73 21.89
N PRO A 38 -0.92 1.35 22.53
CA PRO A 38 -0.23 2.50 21.94
C PRO A 38 0.33 2.21 20.54
N ALA A 39 0.93 1.03 20.32
CA ALA A 39 1.46 0.66 19.01
C ALA A 39 0.35 0.53 17.96
N CYS A 40 -0.80 -0.05 18.30
CA CYS A 40 -1.98 -0.07 17.41
C CYS A 40 -2.43 1.35 17.03
N ALA A 41 -2.41 2.30 17.96
CA ALA A 41 -2.75 3.70 17.67
C ALA A 41 -1.74 4.36 16.72
N TRP A 42 -0.44 4.11 16.90
CA TRP A 42 0.60 4.60 15.98
C TRP A 42 0.49 3.98 14.59
N ILE A 43 0.16 2.68 14.53
CA ILE A 43 -0.10 1.96 13.27
C ILE A 43 -1.33 2.56 12.58
N ARG A 44 -2.44 2.78 13.29
CA ARG A 44 -3.62 3.44 12.73
C ARG A 44 -3.32 4.80 12.12
N ALA A 45 -2.47 5.60 12.77
CA ALA A 45 -2.09 6.91 12.26
C ALA A 45 -1.35 6.85 10.91
N LEU A 46 -0.79 5.69 10.54
CA LEU A 46 -0.17 5.42 9.25
C LEU A 46 -1.16 5.00 8.16
N GLU A 47 -2.47 4.89 8.43
CA GLU A 47 -3.47 4.72 7.36
C GLU A 47 -3.43 5.90 6.36
N GLU A 48 -2.99 7.06 6.84
CA GLU A 48 -2.66 8.24 6.03
C GLU A 48 -1.14 8.46 5.96
N PRO A 49 -0.60 9.05 4.88
CA PRO A 49 0.83 9.35 4.78
C PRO A 49 1.36 10.20 5.94
N ARG A 50 2.27 9.66 6.74
CA ARG A 50 2.94 10.39 7.84
C ARG A 50 4.43 10.10 7.91
N SER A 51 5.18 11.06 8.41
CA SER A 51 6.56 10.91 8.82
C SER A 51 6.64 10.43 10.27
N THR A 52 7.78 9.85 10.64
CA THR A 52 8.04 9.45 12.03
C THR A 52 7.92 10.63 12.99
N ALA A 53 8.37 11.83 12.60
CA ALA A 53 8.25 13.03 13.42
C ALA A 53 6.79 13.41 13.69
N GLU A 54 5.91 13.31 12.68
CA GLU A 54 4.48 13.56 12.84
C GLU A 54 3.80 12.53 13.76
N LEU A 55 4.24 11.26 13.74
CA LEU A 55 3.76 10.24 14.68
C LEU A 55 4.19 10.54 16.11
N VAL A 56 5.46 10.93 16.32
CA VAL A 56 5.98 11.30 17.65
C VAL A 56 5.26 12.51 18.20
N ALA A 57 5.03 13.54 17.37
CA ALA A 57 4.26 14.70 17.75
C ALA A 57 2.81 14.33 18.13
N ALA A 58 2.15 13.48 17.33
CA ALA A 58 0.80 13.00 17.61
C ALA A 58 0.71 12.14 18.88
N ALA A 59 1.77 11.41 19.23
CA ALA A 59 1.84 10.64 20.47
C ALA A 59 1.93 11.52 21.73
N GLY A 60 2.25 12.82 21.60
CA GLY A 60 2.32 13.76 22.72
C GLY A 60 3.43 13.48 23.73
N ASN A 61 4.32 12.53 23.44
CA ASN A 61 5.40 12.11 24.34
C ASN A 61 6.70 11.92 23.56
N PRO A 62 7.64 12.88 23.62
CA PRO A 62 8.94 12.78 22.94
C PRO A 62 9.75 11.53 23.34
N LYS A 63 9.55 10.98 24.54
CA LYS A 63 10.23 9.75 24.98
C LYS A 63 9.75 8.50 24.23
N ALA A 64 8.62 8.57 23.52
CA ALA A 64 8.13 7.49 22.68
C ALA A 64 8.87 7.39 21.33
N ALA A 65 9.67 8.40 20.95
CA ALA A 65 10.40 8.43 19.69
C ALA A 65 11.15 7.13 19.33
N PRO A 66 12.02 6.56 20.19
CA PRO A 66 12.74 5.33 19.85
C PRO A 66 11.81 4.12 19.63
N PHE A 67 10.66 4.08 20.31
CA PHE A 67 9.69 3.01 20.15
C PHE A 67 8.93 3.16 18.82
N ILE A 68 8.49 4.37 18.51
CA ILE A 68 7.80 4.68 17.25
C ILE A 68 8.74 4.41 16.07
N GLU A 69 9.99 4.85 16.14
CA GLU A 69 11.03 4.58 15.14
C GLU A 69 11.21 3.08 14.92
N ARG A 70 11.31 2.29 15.99
CA ARG A 70 11.44 0.84 15.91
C ARG A 70 10.21 0.18 15.28
N VAL A 71 9.00 0.60 15.65
CA VAL A 71 7.75 0.10 15.06
C VAL A 71 7.71 0.39 13.56
N VAL A 72 7.97 1.64 13.16
CA VAL A 72 7.99 2.06 11.75
C VAL A 72 9.05 1.28 10.96
N ALA A 73 10.26 1.14 11.51
CA ALA A 73 11.33 0.38 10.88
C ALA A 73 10.96 -1.10 10.70
N GLN A 74 10.35 -1.72 11.70
CA GLN A 74 9.93 -3.11 11.62
C GLN A 74 8.80 -3.30 10.59
N LEU A 75 7.76 -2.46 10.62
CA LEU A 75 6.70 -2.48 9.61
C LEU A 75 7.25 -2.33 8.19
N ARG A 76 8.22 -1.44 7.99
CA ARG A 76 8.89 -1.25 6.69
C ARG A 76 9.66 -2.49 6.27
N SER A 77 10.46 -3.08 7.17
CA SER A 77 11.26 -4.28 6.89
C SER A 77 10.41 -5.49 6.51
N GLN A 78 9.18 -5.57 7.03
CA GLN A 78 8.22 -6.63 6.73
C GLN A 78 7.32 -6.27 5.54
N GLY A 79 7.59 -5.16 4.85
CA GLY A 79 6.85 -4.72 3.68
C GLY A 79 5.42 -4.26 3.97
N ALA A 80 5.07 -3.92 5.21
CA ALA A 80 3.74 -3.43 5.58
C ALA A 80 3.52 -1.93 5.28
N LEU A 81 4.60 -1.21 4.98
CA LEU A 81 4.55 0.20 4.61
C LEU A 81 4.87 0.39 3.13
N VAL A 82 4.35 1.50 2.60
CA VAL A 82 4.70 2.07 1.31
C VAL A 82 5.08 3.54 1.51
N ASP A 83 6.07 4.00 0.76
CA ASP A 83 6.46 5.40 0.78
C ASP A 83 5.34 6.25 0.16
N ALA A 84 5.18 7.50 0.60
CA ALA A 84 4.24 8.40 -0.04
C ALA A 84 4.76 8.79 -1.43
N TYR A 85 3.91 8.69 -2.44
CA TYR A 85 4.21 9.05 -3.82
C TYR A 85 3.00 9.69 -4.48
N GLU A 86 3.22 10.35 -5.62
CA GLU A 86 2.14 10.93 -6.42
C GLU A 86 1.51 9.88 -7.32
N VAL A 87 0.20 9.71 -7.18
CA VAL A 87 -0.59 8.80 -8.04
C VAL A 87 -0.88 9.51 -9.36
N PRO A 88 -0.59 8.89 -10.52
CA PRO A 88 -0.98 9.47 -11.80
C PRO A 88 -2.52 9.64 -11.88
N PRO A 89 -3.04 10.79 -12.33
CA PRO A 89 -4.46 11.15 -12.20
C PRO A 89 -5.41 10.24 -12.98
N ALA A 90 -4.92 9.53 -13.99
CA ALA A 90 -5.71 8.60 -14.81
C ALA A 90 -5.83 7.19 -14.20
N VAL A 91 -5.15 6.90 -13.09
CA VAL A 91 -5.15 5.55 -12.51
C VAL A 91 -6.27 5.40 -11.47
N PRO A 92 -7.20 4.43 -11.65
CA PRO A 92 -8.29 4.22 -10.71
C PRO A 92 -7.81 3.82 -9.31
N ALA A 93 -8.49 4.28 -8.26
CA ALA A 93 -8.13 3.99 -6.87
C ALA A 93 -8.03 2.49 -6.55
N ALA A 94 -8.87 1.65 -7.17
CA ALA A 94 -8.79 0.20 -7.01
C ALA A 94 -7.50 -0.39 -7.60
N ALA A 95 -7.00 0.15 -8.71
CA ALA A 95 -5.73 -0.26 -9.30
C ALA A 95 -4.56 0.20 -8.41
N VAL A 96 -4.62 1.42 -7.87
CA VAL A 96 -3.65 1.91 -6.87
C VAL A 96 -3.58 0.98 -5.68
N ALA A 97 -4.73 0.65 -5.09
CA ALA A 97 -4.79 -0.21 -3.91
C ALA A 97 -4.22 -1.60 -4.17
N TYR A 98 -4.52 -2.18 -5.35
CA TYR A 98 -3.96 -3.46 -5.77
C TYR A 98 -2.44 -3.40 -5.93
N VAL A 99 -1.91 -2.41 -6.65
CA VAL A 99 -0.47 -2.25 -6.88
C VAL A 99 0.27 -1.98 -5.57
N GLU A 100 -0.27 -1.15 -4.68
CA GLU A 100 0.27 -0.93 -3.34
C GLU A 100 0.22 -2.18 -2.46
N GLY A 101 -0.67 -3.14 -2.72
CA GLY A 101 -0.68 -4.42 -2.00
C GLY A 101 0.40 -5.40 -2.49
N HIS A 102 0.78 -5.33 -3.77
CA HIS A 102 1.50 -6.42 -4.44
C HIS A 102 2.85 -6.03 -5.05
N SER A 103 3.13 -4.74 -5.30
CA SER A 103 4.39 -4.28 -5.89
C SER A 103 5.41 -3.83 -4.83
N GLU A 104 6.69 -4.10 -5.07
CA GLU A 104 7.78 -3.56 -4.24
C GLU A 104 7.96 -2.06 -4.46
N ASP A 105 7.77 -1.61 -5.70
CA ASP A 105 7.79 -0.21 -6.10
C ASP A 105 6.44 0.16 -6.74
N PRO A 106 5.45 0.58 -5.95
CA PRO A 106 4.15 0.97 -6.47
C PRO A 106 4.21 2.20 -7.38
N ALA A 107 5.11 3.14 -7.12
CA ALA A 107 5.25 4.35 -7.92
C ALA A 107 5.71 4.02 -9.35
N ALA A 108 6.78 3.22 -9.49
CA ALA A 108 7.26 2.78 -10.80
C ALA A 108 6.22 1.90 -11.51
N ALA A 109 5.55 1.00 -10.79
CA ALA A 109 4.53 0.14 -11.37
C ALA A 109 3.31 0.93 -11.89
N LEU A 110 2.84 1.93 -11.16
CA LEU A 110 1.73 2.78 -11.59
C LEU A 110 2.13 3.70 -12.76
N ALA A 111 3.36 4.22 -12.76
CA ALA A 111 3.88 4.98 -13.89
C ALA A 111 3.97 4.11 -15.16
N ALA A 112 4.46 2.87 -15.04
CA ALA A 112 4.50 1.92 -16.15
C ALA A 112 3.10 1.56 -16.65
N LEU A 113 2.15 1.35 -15.74
CA LEU A 113 0.76 1.06 -16.10
C LEU A 113 0.10 2.23 -16.83
N ALA A 114 0.32 3.46 -16.38
CA ALA A 114 -0.22 4.67 -17.00
C ALA A 114 0.40 4.95 -18.39
N ALA A 115 1.64 4.51 -18.62
CA ALA A 115 2.33 4.63 -19.90
C ALA A 115 2.07 3.44 -20.85
N ALA A 116 1.45 2.36 -20.37
CA ALA A 116 1.23 1.17 -21.17
C ALA A 116 0.15 1.39 -22.23
N GLU A 117 0.47 1.00 -23.47
CA GLU A 117 -0.46 0.95 -24.59
C GLU A 117 -0.62 -0.51 -25.02
N VAL A 118 -1.84 -1.02 -24.95
CA VAL A 118 -2.17 -2.41 -25.28
C VAL A 118 -3.07 -2.41 -26.51
N THR A 119 -2.72 -3.22 -27.51
CA THR A 119 -3.60 -3.51 -28.63
C THR A 119 -4.21 -4.90 -28.43
N VAL A 120 -5.53 -4.96 -28.42
CA VAL A 120 -6.26 -6.24 -28.33
C VAL A 120 -6.62 -6.70 -29.75
N ASP A 121 -6.29 -7.95 -30.06
CA ASP A 121 -6.65 -8.56 -31.34
C ASP A 121 -8.18 -8.76 -31.40
N PRO A 122 -8.87 -8.15 -32.38
CA PRO A 122 -10.32 -8.29 -32.52
C PRO A 122 -10.77 -9.74 -32.81
N GLY A 123 -9.87 -10.60 -33.31
CA GLY A 123 -10.15 -12.01 -33.55
C GLY A 123 -10.26 -12.84 -32.26
N TRP A 124 -9.92 -12.27 -31.10
CA TRP A 124 -10.00 -12.98 -29.83
C TRP A 124 -11.42 -12.93 -29.25
N PRO A 125 -12.03 -14.08 -28.87
CA PRO A 125 -13.43 -14.13 -28.42
C PRO A 125 -13.74 -13.25 -27.20
N GLN A 126 -12.74 -12.88 -26.39
CA GLN A 126 -12.90 -12.03 -25.21
C GLN A 126 -12.33 -10.61 -25.41
N ALA A 127 -12.11 -10.16 -26.65
CA ALA A 127 -11.49 -8.86 -26.94
C ALA A 127 -12.18 -7.68 -26.24
N ALA A 128 -13.51 -7.60 -26.32
CA ALA A 128 -14.29 -6.55 -25.66
C ALA A 128 -14.19 -6.60 -24.13
N VAL A 129 -14.15 -7.81 -23.56
CA VAL A 129 -14.02 -8.00 -22.11
C VAL A 129 -12.64 -7.54 -21.63
N ALA A 130 -11.58 -7.86 -22.37
CA ALA A 130 -10.24 -7.38 -22.02
C ALA A 130 -10.09 -5.88 -22.22
N GLU A 131 -10.62 -5.30 -23.29
CA GLU A 131 -10.61 -3.85 -23.48
C GLU A 131 -11.26 -3.15 -22.28
N GLN A 132 -12.44 -3.61 -21.87
CA GLN A 132 -13.13 -3.07 -20.70
C GLN A 132 -12.32 -3.27 -19.41
N ALA A 133 -11.75 -4.46 -19.20
CA ALA A 133 -10.99 -4.78 -18.00
C ALA A 133 -9.65 -4.02 -17.89
N LEU A 134 -8.98 -3.76 -19.02
CA LEU A 134 -7.75 -2.98 -19.12
C LEU A 134 -8.03 -1.49 -18.90
N THR A 135 -9.07 -0.96 -19.56
CA THR A 135 -9.51 0.42 -19.39
C THR A 135 -9.93 0.69 -17.93
N ALA A 136 -10.67 -0.22 -17.31
CA ALA A 136 -11.06 -0.13 -15.90
C ALA A 136 -9.88 -0.16 -14.91
N ARG A 137 -8.67 -0.50 -15.37
CA ARG A 137 -7.42 -0.48 -14.58
C ARG A 137 -6.50 0.68 -14.96
N GLY A 138 -6.95 1.60 -15.83
CA GLY A 138 -6.17 2.76 -16.26
C GLY A 138 -5.15 2.47 -17.37
N VAL A 139 -5.23 1.31 -18.03
CA VAL A 139 -4.38 0.99 -19.18
C VAL A 139 -5.02 1.53 -20.44
N ARG A 140 -4.23 2.21 -21.29
CA ARG A 140 -4.70 2.62 -22.61
C ARG A 140 -4.84 1.38 -23.50
N CYS A 141 -6.07 1.08 -23.89
CA CYS A 141 -6.38 -0.04 -24.74
C CYS A 141 -6.93 0.45 -26.09
N THR A 142 -6.45 -0.15 -27.18
CA THR A 142 -7.00 0.06 -28.53
C THR A 142 -7.40 -1.28 -29.14
N VAL A 143 -8.61 -1.38 -29.67
CA VAL A 143 -8.99 -2.52 -30.52
C VAL A 143 -8.65 -2.14 -31.94
N ARG A 144 -7.82 -2.94 -32.61
CA ARG A 144 -7.56 -2.75 -34.04
C ARG A 144 -8.87 -2.98 -34.81
N PRO A 145 -9.26 -2.10 -35.76
CA PRO A 145 -10.40 -2.38 -36.62
C PRO A 145 -10.13 -3.66 -37.41
N ALA A 146 -11.13 -4.54 -37.48
CA ALA A 146 -11.08 -5.74 -38.32
C ALA A 146 -10.80 -5.31 -39.78
N ARG A 147 -9.84 -5.99 -40.42
CA ARG A 147 -9.55 -5.80 -41.86
C ARG A 147 -10.54 -6.59 -42.71
#